data_AF-A0A484VAD3-F1
#
_entry.id   AF-A0A484VAD3-F1
#
_cell.length_a   1.000
_cell.length_b   1.000
_cell.length_c   1.000
_cell.angle_alpha   90.00
_cell.angle_beta   90.00
_cell.angle_gamma   90.00
#
_symmetry.space_group_name_H-M   'P 1'
#
loop_
_entity.id
_entity.type
_entity.pdbx_description
1 polymer ?
#
loop_
_entity_poly.entity_id
_entity_poly.type
_entity_poly.pdbx_seq_one_letter_code
_entity_poly.pdbx_strand_id
1 'polypeptide(L)'
;MSWDLQRRTPLKNKTQMKRGGWLRTTRATPKGPGLAQRLATVLGVAVDHKPKGPTVYRSRQHREYVAALDCVQCGKQKHSQAAHLNLLAVGKGKGLKVSDALTVPLCADGLAFRGCHSKLDQGGVYDKATSASLQILWLQQTRTELQRLGQWPEAAEADFVRHIGAYLARGA
;
A
#
# COMPACT_ATOMS: atom_id res chain seq x y z
N MET A 1 20.29 -25.85 -55.78
CA MET A 1 20.34 -25.97 -54.30
C MET A 1 18.95 -25.69 -53.78
N SER A 2 18.17 -26.74 -53.54
CA SER A 2 16.75 -26.68 -53.16
C SER A 2 16.63 -26.37 -51.66
N TRP A 3 15.95 -25.28 -51.30
CA TRP A 3 15.57 -24.99 -49.92
C TRP A 3 14.29 -25.76 -49.61
N ASP A 4 14.44 -26.88 -48.92
CA ASP A 4 13.36 -27.72 -48.47
C ASP A 4 12.60 -27.02 -47.34
N LEU A 5 11.46 -26.40 -47.67
CA LEU A 5 10.54 -25.80 -46.72
C LEU A 5 9.93 -26.90 -45.86
N GLN A 6 10.51 -27.14 -44.69
CA GLN A 6 9.93 -27.99 -43.66
C GLN A 6 8.50 -27.53 -43.36
N ARG A 7 7.51 -28.33 -43.81
CA ARG A 7 6.09 -28.13 -43.51
C ARG A 7 5.89 -28.24 -42.01
N ARG A 8 5.70 -27.11 -41.34
CA ARG A 8 5.30 -27.06 -39.93
C ARG A 8 3.95 -27.76 -39.79
N THR A 9 3.86 -28.73 -38.88
CA THR A 9 2.63 -29.45 -38.56
C THR A 9 1.53 -28.46 -38.12
N PRO A 10 0.29 -28.60 -38.60
CA PRO A 10 -0.79 -27.73 -38.17
C PRO A 10 -1.13 -27.99 -36.70
N LEU A 11 -1.20 -26.92 -35.91
CA LEU A 11 -1.64 -26.99 -34.52
C LEU A 11 -3.09 -27.48 -34.48
N LYS A 12 -3.35 -28.56 -33.74
CA LYS A 12 -4.72 -29.05 -33.51
C LYS A 12 -5.47 -28.02 -32.68
N ASN A 13 -6.53 -27.44 -33.25
CA ASN A 13 -7.45 -26.57 -32.51
C ASN A 13 -8.11 -27.38 -31.39
N LYS A 14 -7.75 -27.08 -30.14
CA LYS A 14 -8.45 -27.63 -28.98
C LYS A 14 -9.85 -27.02 -28.92
N THR A 15 -10.85 -27.85 -28.64
CA THR A 15 -12.23 -27.43 -28.40
C THR A 15 -12.24 -26.27 -27.40
N GLN A 16 -12.93 -25.19 -27.74
CA GLN A 16 -13.06 -24.01 -26.88
C GLN A 16 -13.63 -24.45 -25.52
N MET A 17 -12.84 -24.31 -24.46
CA MET A 17 -13.33 -24.59 -23.11
C MET A 17 -14.52 -23.67 -22.84
N LYS A 18 -15.69 -24.24 -22.52
CA LYS A 18 -16.81 -23.47 -22.00
C LYS A 18 -16.33 -22.81 -20.72
N ARG A 19 -16.13 -21.49 -20.75
CA ARG A 19 -15.89 -20.70 -19.55
C ARG A 19 -17.18 -20.79 -18.74
N GLY A 20 -17.21 -21.70 -17.77
CA GLY A 20 -18.28 -21.73 -16.77
C GLY A 20 -18.38 -20.33 -16.18
N GLY A 21 -19.55 -19.70 -16.29
CA GLY A 21 -19.78 -18.42 -15.65
C GLY A 21 -19.46 -18.57 -14.18
N TRP A 22 -18.72 -17.62 -13.61
CA TRP A 22 -18.61 -17.52 -12.16
C TRP A 22 -20.03 -17.44 -11.62
N LEU A 23 -20.53 -18.53 -11.00
CA LEU A 23 -21.78 -18.45 -10.27
C LEU A 23 -21.58 -17.38 -9.20
N ARG A 24 -22.23 -16.23 -9.37
CA ARG A 24 -22.36 -15.24 -8.30
C ARG A 24 -23.09 -15.97 -7.19
N THR A 25 -22.34 -16.42 -6.19
CA THR A 25 -22.94 -16.94 -4.96
C THR A 25 -23.79 -15.79 -4.40
N THR A 26 -25.10 -16.00 -4.32
CA THR A 26 -25.96 -15.08 -3.57
C THR A 26 -25.40 -15.03 -2.17
N ARG A 27 -24.99 -13.84 -1.71
CA ARG A 27 -24.36 -13.64 -0.40
C ARG A 27 -25.26 -14.29 0.64
N ALA A 28 -24.81 -15.39 1.24
CA ALA A 28 -25.61 -16.14 2.21
C ALA A 28 -26.07 -15.18 3.30
N THR A 29 -27.36 -15.24 3.64
CA THR A 29 -27.91 -14.47 4.75
C THR A 29 -27.10 -14.77 6.01
N PRO A 30 -26.64 -13.75 6.75
CA PRO A 30 -25.82 -13.97 7.92
C PRO A 30 -26.57 -14.86 8.91
N LYS A 31 -25.95 -15.98 9.30
CA LYS A 31 -26.51 -16.86 10.32
C LYS A 31 -26.56 -16.09 11.64
N GLY A 32 -27.71 -16.14 12.32
CA GLY A 32 -27.90 -15.51 13.63
C GLY A 32 -26.97 -16.09 14.71
N PRO A 33 -27.00 -15.54 15.93
CA PRO A 33 -26.13 -15.97 17.02
C PRO A 33 -26.36 -17.45 17.36
N GLY A 34 -25.27 -18.20 17.46
CA GLY A 34 -25.28 -19.61 17.85
C GLY A 34 -25.66 -19.80 19.33
N LEU A 35 -25.88 -21.04 19.74
CA LEU A 35 -26.30 -21.40 21.10
C LEU A 35 -25.36 -20.80 22.17
N ALA A 36 -24.04 -20.89 21.96
CA ALA A 36 -23.05 -20.34 22.89
C ALA A 36 -23.17 -18.83 23.07
N GLN A 37 -23.42 -18.08 21.98
CA GLN A 37 -23.61 -16.63 22.03
C GLN A 37 -24.91 -16.28 22.76
N ARG A 38 -25.99 -17.04 22.52
CA ARG A 38 -27.27 -16.86 23.24
C ARG A 38 -27.13 -17.13 24.74
N LEU A 39 -26.45 -18.22 25.10
CA LEU A 39 -26.16 -18.56 26.50
C LEU A 39 -25.30 -17.48 27.16
N ALA A 40 -24.27 -16.97 26.48
CA ALA A 40 -23.45 -15.88 27.00
C ALA A 40 -24.27 -14.61 27.27
N THR A 41 -25.22 -14.27 26.39
CA THR A 41 -26.14 -13.15 26.61
C THR A 41 -27.05 -13.38 27.81
N VAL A 42 -27.68 -14.55 27.92
CA VAL A 42 -28.59 -14.87 29.05
C VAL A 42 -27.85 -14.89 30.39
N LEU A 43 -26.63 -15.42 30.41
CA LEU A 43 -25.79 -15.48 31.61
C LEU A 43 -25.11 -14.15 31.95
N GLY A 44 -25.30 -13.09 31.15
CA GLY A 44 -24.67 -11.79 31.37
C GLY A 44 -23.15 -11.76 31.15
N VAL A 45 -22.59 -12.76 30.48
CA VAL A 45 -21.14 -12.90 30.21
C VAL A 45 -20.78 -12.63 28.75
N ALA A 46 -21.71 -12.09 27.96
CA ALA A 46 -21.47 -11.75 26.57
C ALA A 46 -20.39 -10.67 26.43
N VAL A 47 -19.34 -10.96 25.65
CA VAL A 47 -18.28 -10.01 25.33
C VAL A 47 -18.66 -9.22 24.08
N ASP A 48 -18.65 -7.90 24.18
CA ASP A 48 -18.82 -7.02 23.03
C ASP A 48 -17.52 -6.98 22.20
N HIS A 49 -17.46 -7.79 21.14
CA HIS A 49 -16.33 -7.86 20.23
C HIS A 49 -16.28 -6.63 19.31
N LYS A 50 -15.83 -5.49 19.84
CA LYS A 50 -15.52 -4.33 19.01
C LYS A 50 -14.18 -4.52 18.29
N PRO A 51 -14.07 -4.17 17.01
CA PRO A 51 -12.78 -4.16 16.34
C PRO A 51 -11.86 -3.16 17.06
N LYS A 52 -10.66 -3.62 17.42
CA LYS A 52 -9.63 -2.74 17.97
C LYS A 52 -9.33 -1.64 16.94
N GLY A 53 -9.26 -0.40 17.40
CA GLY A 53 -8.86 0.74 16.57
C GLY A 53 -7.49 0.52 15.91
N PRO A 54 -7.17 1.30 14.86
CA PRO A 54 -5.89 1.18 14.19
C PRO A 54 -4.74 1.48 15.17
N THR A 55 -3.68 0.68 15.14
CA THR A 55 -2.50 0.83 16.01
C THR A 55 -1.53 1.92 15.55
N VAL A 56 -1.74 2.44 14.34
CA VAL A 56 -0.96 3.49 13.68
C VAL A 56 -1.92 4.54 13.13
N TYR A 57 -1.42 5.75 12.87
CA TYR A 57 -2.19 6.81 12.23
C TYR A 57 -2.69 6.37 10.86
N ARG A 58 -4.02 6.44 10.67
CA ARG A 58 -4.70 6.11 9.41
C ARG A 58 -5.69 7.22 9.06
N SER A 59 -5.46 7.89 7.94
CA SER A 59 -6.33 8.96 7.44
C SER A 59 -6.40 8.95 5.92
N ARG A 60 -7.63 8.88 5.40
CA ARG A 60 -7.88 9.01 3.95
C ARG A 60 -7.53 10.42 3.47
N GLN A 61 -7.96 11.43 4.21
CA GLN A 61 -7.72 12.83 3.89
C GLN A 61 -6.21 13.14 3.82
N HIS A 62 -5.41 12.61 4.73
CA HIS A 62 -3.97 12.80 4.69
C HIS A 62 -3.35 12.18 3.42
N ARG A 63 -3.76 10.97 3.03
CA ARG A 63 -3.29 10.36 1.76
C ARG A 63 -3.73 11.17 0.54
N GLU A 64 -4.90 11.80 0.57
CA GLU A 64 -5.36 12.68 -0.50
C GLU A 64 -4.50 13.95 -0.57
N TYR A 65 -4.14 14.56 0.56
CA TYR A 65 -3.19 15.68 0.60
C TYR A 65 -1.83 15.31 0.06
N VAL A 66 -1.28 14.15 0.47
CA VAL A 66 -0.02 13.65 -0.09
C VAL A 66 -0.14 13.42 -1.59
N ALA A 67 -1.18 12.72 -2.07
CA ALA A 67 -1.35 12.45 -3.50
C ALA A 67 -1.55 13.71 -4.36
N ALA A 68 -1.98 14.83 -3.77
CA ALA A 68 -2.15 16.10 -4.46
C ALA A 68 -0.82 16.82 -4.74
N LEU A 69 0.27 16.46 -4.05
CA LEU A 69 1.59 17.05 -4.26
C LEU A 69 2.28 16.50 -5.52
N ASP A 70 3.20 17.28 -6.08
CA ASP A 70 4.06 16.83 -7.18
C ASP A 70 4.99 15.69 -6.74
N CYS A 71 5.41 14.86 -7.69
CA CYS A 71 6.26 13.71 -7.37
C CYS A 71 7.59 14.16 -6.76
N VAL A 72 7.84 13.80 -5.50
CA VAL A 72 9.04 14.25 -4.75
C VAL A 72 10.36 13.78 -5.38
N GLN A 73 10.34 12.69 -6.15
CA GLN A 73 11.54 12.15 -6.79
C GLN A 73 11.84 12.72 -8.18
N CYS A 74 10.83 13.02 -9.00
CA CYS A 74 11.05 13.47 -10.39
C CYS A 74 10.31 14.75 -10.78
N GLY A 75 9.58 15.39 -9.86
CA GLY A 75 8.86 16.64 -10.09
C GLY A 75 7.63 16.51 -11.00
N LYS A 76 7.23 15.30 -11.41
CA LYS A 76 6.05 15.11 -12.26
C LYS A 76 4.79 15.60 -11.55
N GLN A 77 4.09 16.52 -12.18
CA GLN A 77 2.90 17.16 -11.64
C GLN A 77 1.63 16.34 -11.86
N LYS A 78 0.65 16.49 -10.97
CA LYS A 78 -0.73 15.94 -11.08
C LYS A 78 -0.81 14.44 -11.43
N HIS A 79 0.19 13.65 -11.01
CA HIS A 79 0.27 12.22 -11.32
C HIS A 79 0.68 11.38 -10.10
N SER A 80 0.79 12.00 -8.93
CA SER A 80 1.26 11.36 -7.70
C SER A 80 0.20 10.49 -7.05
N GLN A 81 0.67 9.48 -6.35
CA GLN A 81 -0.09 8.69 -5.38
C GLN A 81 0.64 8.74 -4.03
N ALA A 82 -0.10 8.56 -2.95
CA ALA A 82 0.50 8.40 -1.62
C ALA A 82 1.17 7.03 -1.50
N ALA A 83 2.50 7.01 -1.56
CA ALA A 83 3.32 5.82 -1.48
C ALA A 83 3.88 5.65 -0.06
N HIS A 84 3.62 4.52 0.61
CA HIS A 84 4.24 4.23 1.91
C HIS A 84 5.73 3.91 1.74
N LEU A 85 6.56 4.41 2.66
CA LEU A 85 7.99 4.10 2.67
C LEU A 85 8.25 2.59 2.63
N ASN A 86 9.13 2.16 1.73
CA ASN A 86 9.59 0.80 1.55
C ASN A 86 10.70 0.36 2.54
N LEU A 87 10.49 0.59 3.85
CA LEU A 87 11.48 0.28 4.89
C LEU A 87 10.93 -0.66 5.96
N LEU A 88 11.60 -1.80 6.19
CA LEU A 88 11.26 -2.75 7.26
C LEU A 88 11.28 -2.07 8.64
N ALA A 89 12.26 -1.19 8.85
CA ALA A 89 12.52 -0.54 10.13
C ALA A 89 11.44 0.47 10.56
N VAL A 90 10.57 0.91 9.63
CA VAL A 90 9.41 1.78 9.93
C VAL A 90 8.08 1.02 9.85
N GLY A 91 8.14 -0.32 9.82
CA GLY A 91 6.98 -1.19 9.95
C GLY A 91 6.42 -1.72 8.63
N LYS A 92 7.07 -1.52 7.46
CA LYS A 92 6.64 -2.18 6.22
C LYS A 92 7.02 -3.66 6.28
N GLY A 93 6.04 -4.55 6.21
CA GLY A 93 6.25 -6.01 6.18
C GLY A 93 5.50 -6.75 7.30
N LYS A 94 5.63 -8.08 7.33
CA LYS A 94 5.02 -8.96 8.35
C LYS A 94 3.49 -8.85 8.50
N GLY A 95 2.78 -8.48 7.44
CA GLY A 95 1.32 -8.27 7.47
C GLY A 95 0.87 -7.04 8.26
N LEU A 96 1.81 -6.18 8.68
CA LEU A 96 1.51 -4.95 9.41
C LEU A 96 1.20 -3.80 8.44
N LYS A 97 0.22 -2.98 8.82
CA LYS A 97 -0.10 -1.75 8.11
C LYS A 97 0.87 -0.67 8.52
N VAL A 98 1.45 0.02 7.54
CA VAL A 98 2.30 1.19 7.77
C VAL A 98 1.41 2.40 8.08
N SER A 99 1.91 3.30 8.93
CA SER A 99 1.26 4.58 9.22
C SER A 99 1.10 5.42 7.95
N ASP A 100 -0.03 6.11 7.81
CA ASP A 100 -0.21 7.06 6.70
C ASP A 100 0.70 8.29 6.84
N ALA A 101 1.23 8.58 8.03
CA ALA A 101 2.21 9.64 8.24
C ALA A 101 3.55 9.37 7.54
N LEU A 102 3.78 8.13 7.10
CA LEU A 102 4.99 7.68 6.41
C LEU A 102 4.73 7.47 4.91
N THR A 103 3.97 8.39 4.32
CA THR A 103 3.68 8.40 2.88
C THR A 103 4.36 9.57 2.18
N VAL A 104 4.73 9.35 0.92
CA VAL A 104 5.37 10.34 0.05
C VAL A 104 4.66 10.41 -1.31
N PRO A 105 4.63 11.57 -1.99
CA PRO A 105 4.01 11.70 -3.30
C PRO A 105 4.93 11.14 -4.37
N LEU A 106 4.55 10.02 -4.97
CA LEU A 106 5.29 9.44 -6.10
C LEU A 106 4.39 9.24 -7.30
N CYS A 107 4.88 9.59 -8.48
CA CYS A 107 4.11 9.42 -9.70
C CYS A 107 3.79 7.95 -9.97
N ALA A 108 2.54 7.68 -10.32
CA ALA A 108 2.09 6.39 -10.83
C ALA A 108 2.73 6.06 -12.19
N ASP A 109 2.56 4.82 -12.64
CA ASP A 109 2.93 4.43 -14.01
C ASP A 109 2.06 5.15 -15.05
N GLY A 110 2.66 5.51 -16.18
CA GLY A 110 1.97 6.07 -17.33
C GLY A 110 2.19 5.20 -18.57
N LEU A 111 1.49 5.54 -19.66
CA LEU A 111 1.56 4.76 -20.91
C LEU A 111 2.98 4.61 -21.47
N ALA A 112 3.80 5.65 -21.33
CA ALA A 112 5.15 5.73 -21.91
C ALA A 112 6.28 5.64 -20.88
N PHE A 113 5.97 5.50 -19.58
CA PHE A 113 7.01 5.51 -18.55
C PHE A 113 6.61 4.71 -17.32
N ARG A 114 7.60 4.12 -16.68
CA ARG A 114 7.46 3.55 -15.35
C ARG A 114 7.61 4.64 -14.29
N GLY A 115 6.59 4.79 -13.45
CA GLY A 115 6.46 5.76 -12.38
C GLY A 115 7.40 5.50 -11.21
N CYS A 116 7.66 6.55 -10.43
CA CYS A 116 8.49 6.46 -9.24
C CYS A 116 7.86 5.58 -8.15
N HIS A 117 6.52 5.52 -8.09
CA HIS A 117 5.82 4.70 -7.11
C HIS A 117 6.13 3.20 -7.33
N SER A 118 5.92 2.69 -8.55
CA SER A 118 6.22 1.32 -8.92
C SER A 118 7.72 0.99 -8.87
N LYS A 119 8.61 1.98 -9.04
CA LYS A 119 10.05 1.81 -8.84
C LYS A 119 10.40 1.61 -7.37
N LEU A 120 9.82 2.42 -6.47
CA LEU A 120 10.04 2.28 -5.03
C LEU A 120 9.56 0.91 -4.52
N ASP A 121 8.36 0.47 -4.93
CA ASP A 121 7.76 -0.76 -4.43
C ASP A 121 8.52 -2.03 -4.83
N GLN A 122 9.03 -2.08 -6.06
CA GLN A 122 9.82 -3.23 -6.52
C GLN A 122 11.26 -3.20 -5.97
N GLY A 123 11.76 -2.04 -5.55
CA GLY A 123 13.13 -1.88 -5.08
C GLY A 123 14.17 -2.09 -6.19
N GLY A 124 15.43 -2.27 -5.79
CA GLY A 124 16.54 -2.63 -6.70
C GLY A 124 17.12 -1.48 -7.53
N VAL A 125 16.57 -0.27 -7.44
CA VAL A 125 17.12 0.93 -8.10
C VAL A 125 18.37 1.46 -7.36
N TYR A 126 18.36 1.36 -6.03
CA TYR A 126 19.44 1.81 -5.16
C TYR A 126 19.84 0.68 -4.21
N ASP A 127 21.05 0.74 -3.66
CA ASP A 127 21.42 -0.08 -2.52
C ASP A 127 20.52 0.25 -1.30
N LYS A 128 20.50 -0.65 -0.30
CA LYS A 128 19.59 -0.53 0.85
C LYS A 128 19.81 0.75 1.65
N ALA A 129 21.06 1.17 1.84
CA ALA A 129 21.38 2.35 2.65
C ALA A 129 20.96 3.62 1.91
N THR A 130 21.35 3.75 0.63
CA THR A 130 20.93 4.88 -0.21
C THR A 130 19.42 4.96 -0.34
N SER A 131 18.75 3.83 -0.55
CA SER A 131 17.28 3.76 -0.63
C SER A 131 16.62 4.26 0.65
N ALA A 132 17.15 3.90 1.83
CA ALA A 132 16.62 4.36 3.10
C ALA A 132 16.82 5.87 3.30
N SER A 133 18.01 6.38 3.00
CA SER A 133 18.31 7.81 3.11
C SER A 133 17.43 8.66 2.19
N LEU A 134 17.25 8.25 0.92
CA LEU A 134 16.40 8.94 -0.03
C LEU A 134 14.93 8.97 0.43
N GLN A 135 14.41 7.84 0.91
CA GLN A 135 13.05 7.75 1.40
C GLN A 135 12.77 8.64 2.61
N ILE A 136 13.72 8.73 3.55
CA ILE A 136 13.61 9.61 4.71
C ILE A 136 13.69 11.08 4.28
N LEU A 137 14.57 11.40 3.34
CA LEU A 137 14.66 12.74 2.74
C LEU A 137 13.33 13.15 2.09
N TRP A 138 12.78 12.29 1.22
CA TRP A 138 11.50 12.52 0.56
C TRP A 138 10.35 12.69 1.56
N LEU A 139 10.35 11.91 2.64
CA LEU A 139 9.36 12.04 3.70
C LEU A 139 9.47 13.39 4.41
N GLN A 140 10.69 13.84 4.72
CA GLN A 140 10.91 15.14 5.34
C GLN A 140 10.50 16.29 4.40
N GLN A 141 10.78 16.19 3.09
CA GLN A 141 10.32 17.16 2.09
C GLN A 141 8.78 17.21 2.02
N THR A 142 8.13 16.05 2.03
CA THR A 142 6.66 15.93 2.03
C THR A 142 6.06 16.54 3.29
N ARG A 143 6.62 16.24 4.46
CA ARG A 143 6.21 16.80 5.75
C ARG A 143 6.31 18.33 5.74
N THR A 144 7.45 18.88 5.32
CA THR A 144 7.65 20.33 5.24
C THR A 144 6.62 20.99 4.33
N GLU A 145 6.35 20.40 3.16
CA GLU A 145 5.37 20.97 2.23
C GLU A 145 3.95 20.92 2.79
N LEU A 146 3.55 19.81 3.42
CA LEU A 146 2.24 19.73 4.07
C LEU A 146 2.12 20.67 5.28
N GLN A 147 3.20 20.89 6.03
CA GLN A 147 3.23 21.89 7.10
C GLN A 147 3.03 23.30 6.54
N ARG A 148 3.73 23.63 5.44
CA ARG A 148 3.58 24.92 4.73
C ARG A 148 2.13 25.15 4.26
N LEU A 149 1.44 24.08 3.86
CA LEU A 149 0.04 24.12 3.43
C LEU A 149 -0.98 24.05 4.58
N GLY A 150 -0.54 23.90 5.84
CA GLY A 150 -1.44 23.69 6.97
C GLY A 150 -2.18 22.33 6.95
N GLN A 151 -1.66 21.37 6.19
CA GLN A 151 -2.25 20.05 5.92
C GLN A 151 -1.55 18.91 6.69
N TRP A 152 -0.67 19.26 7.64
CA TRP A 152 0.05 18.30 8.48
C TRP A 152 -0.56 18.21 9.88
N PRO A 153 -1.40 17.19 10.17
CA PRO A 153 -2.06 17.08 11.46
C PRO A 153 -1.12 16.57 12.56
N GLU A 154 -1.38 16.94 13.81
CA GLU A 154 -0.60 16.53 14.98
C GLU A 154 -0.49 15.00 15.12
N ALA A 155 -1.57 14.27 14.81
CA ALA A 155 -1.55 12.81 14.83
C ALA A 155 -0.58 12.20 13.78
N ALA A 156 -0.35 12.89 12.65
CA ALA A 156 0.68 12.47 11.70
C ALA A 156 2.07 12.79 12.23
N GLU A 157 2.26 13.95 12.88
CA GLU A 157 3.51 14.32 13.55
C GLU A 157 3.92 13.30 14.62
N ALA A 158 2.99 12.90 15.49
CA ALA A 158 3.27 11.93 16.55
C ALA A 158 3.78 10.58 15.99
N ASP A 159 3.15 10.10 14.91
CA ASP A 159 3.56 8.85 14.25
C ASP A 159 4.88 9.02 13.50
N PHE A 160 5.11 10.17 12.85
CA PHE A 160 6.39 10.50 12.22
C PHE A 160 7.53 10.45 13.25
N VAL A 161 7.39 11.17 14.37
CA VAL A 161 8.39 11.19 15.45
C VAL A 161 8.62 9.79 16.02
N ARG A 162 7.55 9.04 16.29
CA ARG A 162 7.65 7.67 16.82
C ARG A 162 8.45 6.76 15.89
N HIS A 163 8.13 6.75 14.60
CA HIS A 163 8.71 5.79 13.66
C HIS A 163 10.08 6.22 13.14
N ILE A 164 10.23 7.48 12.74
CA ILE A 164 11.49 8.02 12.22
C ILE A 164 12.49 8.29 13.35
N GLY A 165 12.04 8.79 14.50
CA GLY A 165 12.89 8.93 15.68
C GLY A 165 13.47 7.60 16.13
N ALA A 166 12.64 6.55 16.20
CA ALA A 166 13.13 5.20 16.51
C ALA A 166 14.05 4.64 15.41
N TYR A 167 13.87 5.00 14.15
CA TYR A 167 14.77 4.62 13.07
C TYR A 167 16.15 5.25 13.24
N LEU A 168 16.20 6.56 13.44
CA LEU A 168 17.44 7.31 13.58
C LEU A 168 18.21 6.90 14.84
N ALA A 169 17.50 6.69 15.96
CA ALA A 169 18.12 6.24 17.21
C ALA A 169 18.76 4.85 17.15
N ARG A 170 18.39 4.00 16.17
CA ARG A 170 19.02 2.69 15.96
C ARG A 170 20.25 2.74 15.05
N GLY A 171 20.42 3.83 14.30
CA GLY A 171 21.53 4.03 13.38
C GLY A 171 22.62 4.97 13.93
N ALA A 172 22.36 5.62 15.08
CA ALA A 172 23.33 6.34 15.90
C ALA A 172 24.01 5.38 16.88
#